data_AF-A0A9P1BW54-F1
#
_entry.id   AF-A0A9P1BW54-F1
#
_cell.length_a   1.000
_cell.length_b   1.000
_cell.length_c   1.000
_cell.angle_alpha   90.00
_cell.angle_beta   90.00
_cell.angle_gamma   90.00
#
_symmetry.space_group_name_H-M   'P 1'
#
loop_
_entity.id
_entity.type
_entity.pdbx_description
1 polymer ?
#
loop_
_entity_poly.entity_id
_entity_poly.type
_entity_poly.pdbx_seq_one_letter_code
_entity_poly.pdbx_strand_id
1 'polypeptide(L)'
;MGFVHKPNLCPTCECKKIQGPCQQTRQNRSPWWFWRCSFWSCQTRLPFLNNSAFVGLRLQPKTLVQLILHYASSSLTKVVTRDDLVQAVNVGWQQGQHFLDVLTTQEAEAGELFCKTAVLSRSIECDATGLGRYYVKRTNLLMADQIQQLEDKKKSQCKAYPCHIRLLGLHERGGAFVAAFLRPRVALPKSRPPVEAWDEIRSSGLLDRVSHRGKRALYSDGARAWMTAGKHLGIKCYQVSHQRKEFCRSLSEVDPKLSKKAGTQVIDRKWKALKDFLPSNYHRKINGPHGSQVNPRMRQRVFQFCWRNSLKWPSPAQFLKQLAKLQGKNCSGVSFQGAEK
;
A
#
# COMPACT_ATOMS: atom_id res chain seq x y z
N MET A 1 -14.24 -20.28 3.97
CA MET A 1 -13.06 -20.21 4.84
C MET A 1 -11.84 -19.96 3.97
N GLY A 2 -11.34 -18.72 3.89
CA GLY A 2 -10.26 -18.36 2.95
C GLY A 2 -8.85 -18.30 3.54
N PHE A 3 -8.69 -18.36 4.87
CA PHE A 3 -7.40 -18.08 5.54
C PHE A 3 -6.54 -19.31 5.83
N VAL A 4 -7.12 -20.51 5.81
CA VAL A 4 -6.43 -21.78 6.03
C VAL A 4 -7.06 -22.82 5.12
N HIS A 5 -6.23 -23.56 4.40
CA HIS A 5 -6.68 -24.63 3.51
C HIS A 5 -6.12 -25.97 3.97
N LYS A 6 -6.94 -27.01 3.87
CA LYS A 6 -6.47 -28.39 3.97
C LYS A 6 -5.49 -28.65 2.82
N PRO A 7 -4.31 -29.24 3.06
CA PRO A 7 -3.43 -29.67 1.97
C PRO A 7 -4.13 -30.70 1.08
N ASN A 8 -4.01 -30.53 -0.23
CA ASN A 8 -4.61 -31.45 -1.21
C ASN A 8 -3.79 -32.74 -1.37
N LEU A 9 -2.48 -32.66 -1.14
CA LEU A 9 -1.51 -33.75 -1.33
C LEU A 9 -0.53 -33.77 -0.15
N CYS A 10 -0.04 -34.95 0.17
CA CYS A 10 1.10 -35.10 1.06
C CYS A 10 2.40 -34.74 0.28
N PRO A 11 3.25 -33.82 0.77
CA PRO A 11 4.49 -33.49 0.08
C PRO A 11 5.53 -34.62 0.11
N THR A 12 5.33 -35.66 0.93
CA THR A 12 6.27 -36.79 1.06
C THR A 12 5.91 -37.97 0.15
N CYS A 13 4.62 -38.29 0.01
CA CYS A 13 4.16 -39.48 -0.73
C CYS A 13 3.12 -39.18 -1.79
N GLU A 14 2.80 -37.90 -2.01
CA GLU A 14 1.82 -37.40 -2.99
C GLU A 14 0.39 -37.98 -2.82
N CYS A 15 0.13 -38.70 -1.73
CA CYS A 15 -1.18 -39.25 -1.47
C CYS A 15 -2.18 -38.12 -1.13
N LYS A 16 -3.38 -38.21 -1.71
CA LYS A 16 -4.50 -37.29 -1.45
C LYS A 16 -5.18 -37.53 -0.09
N LYS A 17 -4.83 -38.62 0.61
CA LYS A 17 -5.46 -39.03 1.87
C LYS A 17 -4.93 -38.21 3.05
N ILE A 18 -5.23 -36.91 3.09
CA ILE A 18 -4.92 -36.04 4.24
C ILE A 18 -6.11 -36.01 5.21
N GLN A 19 -5.85 -36.15 6.50
CA GLN A 19 -6.82 -36.04 7.60
C GLN A 19 -6.50 -34.84 8.50
N GLY A 20 -7.48 -34.41 9.30
CA GLY A 20 -7.34 -33.33 10.27
C GLY A 20 -8.15 -32.06 9.95
N PRO A 21 -7.85 -30.94 10.63
CA PRO A 21 -6.68 -30.75 11.49
C PRO A 21 -6.80 -31.57 12.78
N CYS A 22 -5.73 -32.27 13.15
CA CYS A 22 -5.61 -33.07 14.37
C CYS A 22 -4.91 -32.26 15.45
N GLN A 23 -5.27 -32.49 16.72
CA GLN A 23 -4.62 -31.91 17.87
C GLN A 23 -3.77 -32.99 18.57
N GLN A 24 -2.52 -32.66 18.87
CA GLN A 24 -1.70 -33.45 19.80
C GLN A 24 -1.38 -32.61 21.02
N THR A 25 -1.90 -33.04 22.17
CA THR A 25 -1.53 -32.49 23.47
C THR A 25 -0.21 -33.11 23.91
N ARG A 26 0.68 -32.30 24.47
CA ARG A 26 1.93 -32.76 25.09
C ARG A 26 1.99 -32.18 26.50
N GLN A 27 2.45 -32.96 27.47
CA GLN A 27 2.65 -32.47 28.83
C GLN A 27 3.58 -31.23 28.79
N ASN A 28 3.22 -30.19 29.52
CA ASN A 28 3.97 -28.93 29.65
C ASN A 28 4.24 -28.18 28.34
N ARG A 29 3.45 -28.40 27.28
CA ARG A 29 3.56 -27.62 26.03
C ARG A 29 2.20 -27.24 25.49
N SER A 30 2.16 -26.11 24.78
CA SER A 30 0.97 -25.72 24.02
C SER A 30 0.56 -26.81 23.02
N PRO A 31 -0.75 -27.10 22.89
CA PRO A 31 -1.25 -28.05 21.90
C PRO A 31 -0.75 -27.75 20.49
N TRP A 32 -0.28 -28.81 19.82
CA TRP A 32 0.17 -28.71 18.44
C TRP A 32 -0.93 -29.18 17.48
N TRP A 33 -1.25 -28.35 16.50
CA TRP A 33 -2.24 -28.63 15.47
C TRP A 33 -1.57 -28.93 14.12
N PHE A 34 -1.99 -29.99 13.45
CA PHE A 34 -1.39 -30.46 12.21
C PHE A 34 -2.38 -31.19 11.31
N TRP A 35 -2.09 -31.25 10.01
CA TRP A 35 -2.69 -32.15 9.05
C TRP A 35 -1.88 -33.44 8.99
N ARG A 36 -2.52 -34.60 8.85
CA ARG A 36 -1.84 -35.91 8.85
C ARG A 36 -2.07 -36.61 7.52
N CYS A 37 -1.01 -37.11 6.89
CA CYS A 37 -1.15 -38.09 5.84
C CYS A 37 -1.65 -39.40 6.45
N SER A 38 -2.82 -39.87 6.02
CA SER A 38 -3.41 -41.13 6.51
C SER A 38 -3.01 -42.34 5.67
N PHE A 39 -2.14 -42.17 4.68
CA PHE A 39 -1.54 -43.30 3.98
C PHE A 39 -0.65 -44.08 4.95
N TRP A 40 -0.90 -45.39 5.02
CA TRP A 40 -0.41 -46.27 6.08
C TRP A 40 1.11 -46.19 6.28
N SER A 41 1.89 -46.13 5.20
CA SER A 41 3.36 -46.08 5.26
C SER A 41 3.96 -44.68 5.41
N CYS A 42 3.20 -43.59 5.21
CA CYS A 42 3.74 -42.23 5.22
C CYS A 42 3.55 -41.53 6.56
N GLN A 43 2.31 -41.39 7.04
CA GLN A 43 1.99 -40.77 8.34
C GLN A 43 2.55 -39.35 8.60
N THR A 44 3.10 -38.68 7.58
CA THR A 44 3.70 -37.34 7.69
C THR A 44 2.72 -36.33 8.29
N ARG A 45 3.22 -35.49 9.20
CA ARG A 45 2.47 -34.42 9.85
C ARG A 45 2.89 -33.06 9.30
N LEU A 46 1.91 -32.32 8.78
CA LEU A 46 2.10 -30.99 8.22
C LEU A 46 1.55 -29.95 9.22
N PRO A 47 2.29 -28.89 9.57
CA PRO A 47 1.77 -27.84 10.45
C PRO A 47 0.40 -27.31 10.00
N PHE A 48 -0.46 -26.93 10.94
CA PHE A 48 -1.81 -26.42 10.66
C PHE A 48 -1.86 -25.31 9.60
N LEU A 49 -0.88 -24.40 9.60
CA LEU A 49 -0.80 -23.28 8.66
C LEU A 49 0.08 -23.54 7.44
N ASN A 50 0.46 -24.80 7.18
CA ASN A 50 1.40 -25.13 6.10
C ASN A 50 0.87 -24.77 4.71
N ASN A 51 -0.45 -24.84 4.49
CA ASN A 51 -1.09 -24.49 3.23
C ASN A 51 -1.94 -23.22 3.40
N SER A 52 -1.32 -22.16 3.95
CA SER A 52 -1.94 -20.84 4.08
C SER A 52 -0.90 -19.73 3.94
N ALA A 53 -1.36 -18.49 3.81
CA ALA A 53 -0.47 -17.33 3.79
C ALA A 53 0.28 -17.10 5.11
N PHE A 54 -0.13 -17.78 6.19
CA PHE A 54 0.50 -17.72 7.50
C PHE A 54 1.48 -18.90 7.72
N VAL A 55 2.02 -19.48 6.65
CA VAL A 55 3.02 -20.55 6.74
C VAL A 55 4.19 -20.12 7.64
N GLY A 56 4.66 -21.04 8.49
CA GLY A 56 5.71 -20.76 9.48
C GLY A 56 5.23 -20.14 10.80
N LEU A 57 4.00 -19.59 10.87
CA LEU A 57 3.41 -19.20 12.14
C LEU A 57 3.02 -20.43 12.97
N ARG A 58 3.42 -20.44 14.24
CA ARG A 58 2.98 -21.43 15.22
C ARG A 58 1.86 -20.83 16.04
N LEU A 59 0.62 -21.04 15.61
CA LEU A 59 -0.58 -20.57 16.30
C LEU A 59 -1.60 -21.71 16.43
N GLN A 60 -2.40 -21.64 17.50
CA GLN A 60 -3.59 -22.48 17.61
C GLN A 60 -4.72 -21.91 16.74
N PRO A 61 -5.65 -22.74 16.24
CA PRO A 61 -6.79 -22.28 15.45
C PRO A 61 -7.60 -21.17 16.15
N LYS A 62 -7.87 -21.31 17.45
CA LYS A 62 -8.58 -20.30 18.26
C LYS A 62 -7.85 -18.96 18.26
N THR A 63 -6.54 -18.96 18.48
CA THR A 63 -5.70 -17.75 18.49
C THR A 63 -5.70 -17.07 17.12
N LEU A 64 -5.60 -17.85 16.03
CA LEU A 64 -5.69 -17.28 14.69
C LEU A 64 -7.03 -16.60 14.44
N VAL A 65 -8.15 -17.23 14.85
CA VAL A 65 -9.48 -16.62 14.74
C VAL A 65 -9.55 -15.32 15.54
N GLN A 66 -9.03 -15.30 16.77
CA GLN A 66 -8.99 -14.08 17.60
C GLN A 66 -8.19 -12.95 16.95
N LEU A 67 -7.01 -13.26 16.38
CA LEU A 67 -6.21 -12.27 15.64
C LEU A 67 -6.96 -11.71 14.44
N ILE A 68 -7.58 -12.57 13.63
CA ILE A 68 -8.35 -12.17 12.44
C ILE A 68 -9.54 -11.30 12.83
N LEU A 69 -10.30 -11.69 13.85
CA LEU A 69 -11.45 -10.92 14.33
C LEU A 69 -11.02 -9.57 14.90
N HIS A 70 -9.98 -9.54 15.73
CA HIS A 70 -9.45 -8.29 16.28
C HIS A 70 -9.00 -7.34 15.15
N TYR A 71 -8.21 -7.84 14.21
CA TYR A 71 -7.74 -7.07 13.06
C TYR A 71 -8.90 -6.56 12.20
N ALA A 72 -9.91 -7.39 11.94
CA ALA A 72 -11.06 -7.00 11.12
C ALA A 72 -12.00 -6.02 11.83
N SER A 73 -12.02 -6.03 13.16
CA SER A 73 -12.79 -5.09 13.99
C SER A 73 -12.09 -3.76 14.26
N SER A 74 -10.78 -3.69 13.99
CA SER A 74 -9.99 -2.49 14.19
C SER A 74 -10.35 -1.39 13.19
N SER A 75 -10.10 -0.14 13.58
CA SER A 75 -10.35 1.00 12.70
C SER A 75 -9.58 0.88 11.39
N LEU A 76 -10.28 0.99 10.26
CA LEU A 76 -9.67 0.97 8.93
C LEU A 76 -8.81 2.22 8.66
N THR A 77 -9.04 3.29 9.41
CA THR A 77 -8.29 4.55 9.32
C THR A 77 -7.00 4.53 10.12
N LYS A 78 -6.70 3.43 10.82
CA LYS A 78 -5.46 3.27 11.59
C LYS A 78 -4.74 1.98 11.20
N VAL A 79 -3.42 2.00 11.34
CA VAL A 79 -2.61 0.79 11.24
C VAL A 79 -2.73 0.02 12.54
N VAL A 80 -3.11 -1.25 12.46
CA VAL A 80 -3.01 -2.17 13.60
C VAL A 80 -1.53 -2.44 13.84
N THR A 81 -1.09 -2.18 15.06
CA THR A 81 0.28 -2.40 15.48
C THR A 81 0.43 -3.77 16.11
N ARG A 82 1.67 -4.24 16.18
CA ARG A 82 1.98 -5.47 16.88
C ARG A 82 1.59 -5.38 18.36
N ASP A 83 1.80 -4.24 18.99
CA ASP A 83 1.53 -4.07 20.42
C ASP A 83 0.04 -4.17 20.71
N ASP A 84 -0.83 -3.69 19.79
CA ASP A 84 -2.27 -3.91 19.86
C ASP A 84 -2.61 -5.40 19.90
N LEU A 85 -1.96 -6.22 19.06
CA LEU A 85 -2.20 -7.67 19.01
C LEU A 85 -1.68 -8.41 20.25
N VAL A 86 -0.50 -8.00 20.76
CA VAL A 86 0.07 -8.57 21.98
C VAL A 86 -0.87 -8.29 23.16
N GLN A 87 -1.36 -7.06 23.29
CA GLN A 87 -2.25 -6.68 24.38
C GLN A 87 -3.65 -7.32 24.27
N ALA A 88 -4.22 -7.33 23.06
CA ALA A 88 -5.60 -7.78 22.87
C ALA A 88 -5.76 -9.30 22.76
N VAL A 89 -4.76 -10.01 22.22
CA VAL A 89 -4.85 -11.46 21.93
C VAL A 89 -3.80 -12.29 22.69
N ASN A 90 -2.89 -11.62 23.41
CA ASN A 90 -1.82 -12.27 24.19
C ASN A 90 -0.94 -13.21 23.35
N VAL A 91 -0.56 -12.75 22.15
CA VAL A 91 0.39 -13.45 21.28
C VAL A 91 1.81 -12.96 21.50
N GLY A 92 2.79 -13.81 21.19
CA GLY A 92 4.19 -13.41 21.21
C GLY A 92 4.49 -12.32 20.17
N TRP A 93 5.48 -11.48 20.47
CA TRP A 93 5.88 -10.33 19.66
C TRP A 93 6.12 -10.69 18.18
N GLN A 94 6.90 -11.75 17.93
CA GLN A 94 7.20 -12.22 16.57
C GLN A 94 5.99 -12.81 15.86
N GLN A 95 5.07 -13.46 16.60
CA GLN A 95 3.83 -14.00 16.04
C GLN A 95 2.91 -12.87 15.58
N GLY A 96 2.71 -11.85 16.42
CA GLY A 96 1.94 -10.66 16.06
C GLY A 96 2.54 -9.93 14.86
N GLN A 97 3.87 -9.76 14.82
CA GLN A 97 4.56 -9.12 13.72
C GLN A 97 4.40 -9.90 12.40
N HIS A 98 4.62 -11.21 12.41
CA HIS A 98 4.47 -12.05 11.21
C HIS A 98 3.00 -12.01 10.71
N PHE A 99 2.01 -12.14 11.60
CA PHE A 99 0.60 -12.05 11.22
C PHE A 99 0.28 -10.72 10.51
N LEU A 100 0.77 -9.59 11.05
CA LEU A 100 0.57 -8.27 10.44
C LEU A 100 1.31 -8.11 9.12
N ASP A 101 2.53 -8.64 8.99
CA ASP A 101 3.31 -8.56 7.76
C ASP A 101 2.61 -9.29 6.61
N VAL A 102 2.02 -10.46 6.87
CA VAL A 102 1.23 -11.21 5.88
C VAL A 102 0.03 -10.39 5.40
N LEU A 103 -0.80 -9.90 6.33
CA LEU A 103 -1.99 -9.13 5.96
C LEU A 103 -1.64 -7.79 5.29
N THR A 104 -0.62 -7.10 5.79
CA THR A 104 -0.17 -5.83 5.23
C THR A 104 0.33 -6.01 3.80
N THR A 105 1.09 -7.08 3.52
CA THR A 105 1.58 -7.39 2.18
C THR A 105 0.42 -7.62 1.21
N GLN A 106 -0.55 -8.45 1.58
CA GLN A 106 -1.69 -8.74 0.72
C GLN A 106 -2.59 -7.53 0.48
N GLU A 107 -2.86 -6.72 1.51
CA GLU A 107 -3.62 -5.48 1.34
C GLU A 107 -2.87 -4.48 0.46
N ALA A 108 -1.55 -4.41 0.58
CA ALA A 108 -0.70 -3.57 -0.26
C ALA A 108 -0.74 -4.03 -1.73
N GLU A 109 -0.62 -5.33 -2.00
CA GLU A 109 -0.74 -5.89 -3.35
C GLU A 109 -2.11 -5.60 -3.95
N ALA A 110 -3.18 -5.81 -3.18
CA ALA A 110 -4.54 -5.51 -3.59
C ALA A 110 -4.75 -4.01 -3.86
N GLY A 111 -4.13 -3.15 -3.07
CA GLY A 111 -4.16 -1.70 -3.24
C GLY A 111 -3.37 -1.21 -4.44
N GLU A 112 -2.20 -1.81 -4.69
CA GLU A 112 -1.40 -1.53 -5.87
C GLU A 112 -2.15 -1.96 -7.13
N LEU A 113 -2.76 -3.16 -7.12
CA LEU A 113 -3.61 -3.62 -8.21
C LEU A 113 -4.82 -2.70 -8.41
N PHE A 114 -5.47 -2.28 -7.33
CA PHE A 114 -6.58 -1.32 -7.39
C PHE A 114 -6.13 0.00 -8.04
N CYS A 115 -5.01 0.58 -7.60
CA CYS A 115 -4.46 1.80 -8.20
C CYS A 115 -4.08 1.62 -9.68
N LYS A 116 -3.76 0.39 -10.12
CA LYS A 116 -3.46 0.05 -11.51
C LYS A 116 -4.68 -0.30 -12.36
N THR A 117 -5.87 -0.43 -11.79
CA THR A 117 -7.05 -0.94 -12.53
C THR A 117 -8.29 -0.06 -12.37
N ALA A 118 -8.39 0.71 -11.29
CA ALA A 118 -9.52 1.60 -11.05
C ALA A 118 -9.58 2.69 -12.13
N VAL A 119 -10.74 2.84 -12.76
CA VAL A 119 -10.98 3.87 -13.77
C VAL A 119 -11.78 5.01 -13.14
N LEU A 120 -11.25 6.22 -13.21
CA LEU A 120 -11.87 7.44 -12.72
C LEU A 120 -12.60 8.15 -13.85
N SER A 121 -13.75 8.74 -13.52
CA SER A 121 -14.58 9.48 -14.47
C SER A 121 -15.04 10.82 -13.87
N ARG A 122 -15.78 11.61 -14.65
CA ARG A 122 -16.44 12.83 -14.17
C ARG A 122 -15.47 13.85 -13.58
N SER A 123 -15.60 14.18 -12.29
CA SER A 123 -14.84 15.25 -11.66
C SER A 123 -13.65 14.68 -10.90
N ILE A 124 -12.45 14.83 -11.47
CA ILE A 124 -11.24 14.20 -10.97
C ILE A 124 -10.31 15.28 -10.42
N GLU A 125 -10.10 15.28 -9.11
CA GLU A 125 -9.06 16.11 -8.48
C GLU A 125 -7.70 15.45 -8.67
N CYS A 126 -6.70 16.25 -9.02
CA CYS A 126 -5.34 15.82 -9.22
C CYS A 126 -4.37 16.73 -8.46
N ASP A 127 -3.46 16.10 -7.73
CA ASP A 127 -2.52 16.78 -6.85
C ASP A 127 -1.33 15.87 -6.51
N ALA A 128 -0.26 16.46 -5.99
CA ALA A 128 0.90 15.75 -5.45
C ALA A 128 1.09 16.05 -3.96
N THR A 129 1.55 15.06 -3.20
CA THR A 129 1.88 15.27 -1.79
C THR A 129 3.21 14.66 -1.38
N GLY A 130 3.83 15.24 -0.37
CA GLY A 130 5.02 14.68 0.29
C GLY A 130 4.65 13.84 1.51
N LEU A 131 5.24 12.64 1.64
CA LEU A 131 5.18 11.80 2.84
C LEU A 131 6.28 12.11 3.87
N GLY A 132 7.03 13.19 3.62
CA GLY A 132 8.17 13.62 4.40
C GLY A 132 9.46 13.52 3.59
N ARG A 133 10.58 13.59 4.32
CA ARG A 133 11.93 13.56 3.75
C ARG A 133 12.87 12.74 4.62
N TYR A 134 13.96 12.30 4.02
CA TYR A 134 15.12 11.74 4.71
C TYR A 134 16.39 12.37 4.14
N TYR A 135 17.50 12.28 4.87
CA TYR A 135 18.77 12.81 4.40
C TYR A 135 19.62 11.72 3.77
N VAL A 136 20.16 12.02 2.59
CA VAL A 136 21.17 11.22 1.88
C VAL A 136 22.50 11.93 1.93
N LYS A 137 23.59 11.17 2.08
CA LYS A 137 24.95 11.70 1.96
C LYS A 137 25.25 12.07 0.50
N ARG A 138 26.20 12.97 0.28
CA ARG A 138 26.70 13.32 -1.07
C ARG A 138 27.13 12.07 -1.87
N THR A 139 27.73 11.10 -1.19
CA THR A 139 28.24 9.84 -1.77
C THR A 139 27.16 8.77 -2.02
N ASN A 140 25.87 9.12 -1.93
CA ASN A 140 24.79 8.16 -2.15
C ASN A 140 24.67 7.83 -3.65
N LEU A 141 24.96 6.58 -4.01
CA LEU A 141 25.02 6.13 -5.40
C LEU A 141 23.63 6.10 -6.07
N LEU A 142 22.56 5.87 -5.30
CA LEU A 142 21.18 5.81 -5.83
C LEU A 142 20.63 7.17 -6.27
N MET A 143 21.26 8.25 -5.78
CA MET A 143 20.84 9.63 -6.01
C MET A 143 21.94 10.48 -6.65
N ALA A 144 23.02 9.85 -7.13
CA ALA A 144 24.20 10.52 -7.63
C ALA A 144 23.87 11.46 -8.81
N ASP A 145 23.01 11.02 -9.72
CA ASP A 145 22.53 11.81 -10.86
C ASP A 145 21.84 13.11 -10.41
N GLN A 146 20.93 13.02 -9.44
CA GLN A 146 20.21 14.18 -8.93
C GLN A 146 21.11 15.11 -8.10
N ILE A 147 22.06 14.55 -7.35
CA ILE A 147 23.02 15.33 -6.56
C ILE A 147 23.94 16.11 -7.50
N GLN A 148 24.52 15.45 -8.51
CA GLN A 148 25.40 16.08 -9.49
C GLN A 148 24.70 17.23 -10.21
N GLN A 149 23.49 16.99 -10.73
CA GLN A 149 22.68 18.04 -11.38
C GLN A 149 22.41 19.25 -10.47
N LEU A 150 22.22 19.04 -9.16
CA LEU A 150 22.03 20.13 -8.21
C LEU A 150 23.33 20.88 -7.93
N GLU A 151 24.44 20.17 -7.75
CA GLU A 151 25.76 20.77 -7.53
C GLU A 151 26.19 21.62 -8.73
N ASP A 152 26.03 21.12 -9.95
CA ASP A 152 26.37 21.84 -11.19
C ASP A 152 25.56 23.13 -11.33
N LYS A 153 24.25 23.04 -11.08
CA LYS A 153 23.34 24.19 -11.18
C LYS A 153 23.62 25.26 -10.11
N LYS A 154 24.07 24.85 -8.93
CA LYS A 154 24.20 25.74 -7.76
C LYS A 154 25.63 26.08 -7.40
N LYS A 155 26.60 25.50 -8.12
CA LYS A 155 28.05 25.67 -7.91
C LYS A 155 28.44 25.53 -6.44
N SER A 156 27.78 24.63 -5.71
CA SER A 156 27.98 24.43 -4.28
C SER A 156 27.72 22.98 -3.89
N GLN A 157 28.52 22.49 -2.95
CA GLN A 157 28.46 21.13 -2.45
C GLN A 157 27.92 21.11 -1.02
N CYS A 158 27.12 20.10 -0.70
CA CYS A 158 26.60 19.86 0.64
C CYS A 158 27.04 18.48 1.12
N LYS A 159 27.32 18.33 2.42
CA LYS A 159 27.63 17.03 3.01
C LYS A 159 26.46 16.04 2.91
N ALA A 160 25.24 16.55 2.99
CA ALA A 160 24.01 15.78 2.88
C ALA A 160 22.89 16.61 2.26
N TYR A 161 21.97 15.92 1.60
CA TYR A 161 20.85 16.52 0.89
C TYR A 161 19.52 15.95 1.41
N PRO A 162 18.48 16.78 1.61
CA PRO A 162 17.14 16.28 1.81
C PRO A 162 16.61 15.59 0.54
N CYS A 163 16.13 14.36 0.70
CA CYS A 163 15.46 13.57 -0.32
C CYS A 163 13.97 13.44 0.05
N HIS A 164 13.09 13.95 -0.82
CA HIS A 164 11.65 14.03 -0.60
C HIS A 164 10.95 12.80 -1.16
N ILE A 165 10.10 12.18 -0.32
CA ILE A 165 9.24 11.05 -0.71
C ILE A 165 7.92 11.63 -1.19
N ARG A 166 7.61 11.43 -2.48
CA ARG A 166 6.49 12.11 -3.14
C ARG A 166 5.52 11.11 -3.74
N LEU A 167 4.24 11.47 -3.70
CA LEU A 167 3.14 10.77 -4.32
C LEU A 167 2.42 11.70 -5.29
N LEU A 168 1.94 11.16 -6.39
CA LEU A 168 0.86 11.74 -7.17
C LEU A 168 -0.45 11.06 -6.79
N GLY A 169 -1.56 11.77 -6.88
CA GLY A 169 -2.88 11.19 -6.70
C GLY A 169 -3.91 11.72 -7.69
N LEU A 170 -4.87 10.85 -8.01
CA LEU A 170 -6.12 11.22 -8.65
C LEU A 170 -7.27 10.79 -7.75
N HIS A 171 -8.23 11.66 -7.58
CA HIS A 171 -9.43 11.38 -6.81
C HIS A 171 -10.68 11.80 -7.55
N GLU A 172 -11.53 10.85 -7.93
CA GLU A 172 -12.88 11.15 -8.39
C GLU A 172 -13.71 11.62 -7.20
N ARG A 173 -14.37 12.77 -7.32
CA ARG A 173 -15.24 13.32 -6.27
C ARG A 173 -16.39 12.34 -5.99
N GLY A 174 -16.43 11.81 -4.77
CA GLY A 174 -17.38 10.75 -4.37
C GLY A 174 -17.02 9.33 -4.87
N GLY A 175 -15.87 9.19 -5.52
CA GLY A 175 -15.43 7.96 -6.19
C GLY A 175 -14.10 7.43 -5.67
N ALA A 176 -13.37 6.78 -6.57
CA ALA A 176 -12.09 6.13 -6.28
C ALA A 176 -10.98 7.15 -6.00
N PHE A 177 -10.02 6.75 -5.16
CA PHE A 177 -8.78 7.45 -4.91
C PHE A 177 -7.62 6.53 -5.32
N VAL A 178 -6.80 6.97 -6.27
CA VAL A 178 -5.63 6.23 -6.73
C VAL A 178 -4.37 7.05 -6.51
N ALA A 179 -3.27 6.39 -6.22
CA ALA A 179 -1.99 7.03 -5.97
C ALA A 179 -0.85 6.32 -6.71
N ALA A 180 0.17 7.08 -7.08
CA ALA A 180 1.41 6.58 -7.65
C ALA A 180 2.62 7.20 -6.93
N PHE A 181 3.64 6.40 -6.67
CA PHE A 181 4.91 6.90 -6.17
C PHE A 181 5.70 7.56 -7.29
N LEU A 182 6.25 8.74 -6.97
CA LEU A 182 7.30 9.33 -7.79
C LEU A 182 8.66 8.87 -7.31
N ARG A 183 9.65 8.89 -8.22
CA ARG A 183 11.05 8.79 -7.83
C ARG A 183 11.34 9.85 -6.75
N PRO A 184 11.91 9.46 -5.60
CA PRO A 184 12.30 10.40 -4.56
C PRO A 184 13.20 11.49 -5.14
N ARG A 185 12.98 12.73 -4.72
CA ARG A 185 13.68 13.88 -5.31
C ARG A 185 14.57 14.58 -4.32
N VAL A 186 15.84 14.70 -4.69
CA VAL A 186 16.83 15.45 -3.93
C VAL A 186 16.56 16.94 -4.10
N ALA A 187 16.74 17.69 -3.02
CA ALA A 187 16.65 19.14 -3.02
C ALA A 187 17.84 19.72 -2.25
N LEU A 188 18.09 21.03 -2.40
CA LEU A 188 19.07 21.71 -1.57
C LEU A 188 18.58 21.80 -0.11
N PRO A 189 19.48 21.80 0.88
CA PRO A 189 19.12 22.14 2.24
C PRO A 189 18.33 23.46 2.30
N LYS A 190 17.30 23.50 3.16
CA LYS A 190 16.39 24.65 3.37
C LYS A 190 15.55 25.08 2.15
N SER A 191 15.65 24.40 1.01
CA SER A 191 14.79 24.69 -0.15
C SER A 191 13.36 24.16 0.04
N ARG A 192 12.42 24.72 -0.72
CA ARG A 192 11.03 24.25 -0.76
C ARG A 192 10.98 22.85 -1.40
N PRO A 193 10.00 22.01 -1.01
CA PRO A 193 9.79 20.72 -1.65
C PRO A 193 9.64 20.87 -3.17
N PRO A 194 10.22 19.95 -3.97
CA PRO A 194 10.08 19.97 -5.42
C PRO A 194 8.62 19.78 -5.84
N VAL A 195 8.13 20.69 -6.69
CA VAL A 195 6.84 20.56 -7.38
C VAL A 195 6.97 19.49 -8.46
N GLU A 196 5.89 18.74 -8.69
CA GLU A 196 5.78 17.72 -9.73
C GLU A 196 5.93 18.29 -11.14
N ALA A 197 6.67 17.57 -11.97
CA ALA A 197 6.87 17.92 -13.37
C ALA A 197 5.99 17.08 -14.31
N TRP A 198 5.76 17.58 -15.53
CA TRP A 198 4.98 16.85 -16.54
C TRP A 198 5.53 15.45 -16.83
N ASP A 199 6.84 15.30 -16.99
CA ASP A 199 7.45 14.00 -17.25
C ASP A 199 7.27 13.02 -16.09
N GLU A 200 7.25 13.51 -14.85
CA GLU A 200 6.97 12.70 -13.66
C GLU A 200 5.51 12.22 -13.66
N ILE A 201 4.56 13.09 -14.02
CA ILE A 201 3.14 12.72 -14.17
C ILE A 201 2.97 11.68 -15.28
N ARG A 202 3.53 11.93 -16.47
CA ARG A 202 3.42 11.04 -17.61
C ARG A 202 4.02 9.66 -17.34
N SER A 203 5.26 9.61 -16.82
CA SER A 203 5.95 8.34 -16.53
C SER A 203 5.35 7.54 -15.37
N SER A 204 4.53 8.17 -14.52
CA SER A 204 3.87 7.47 -13.41
C SER A 204 2.77 6.49 -13.85
N GLY A 205 2.27 6.58 -15.10
CA GLY A 205 1.13 5.81 -15.58
C GLY A 205 -0.20 6.15 -14.88
N LEU A 206 -0.24 7.19 -14.05
CA LEU A 206 -1.42 7.55 -13.27
C LEU A 206 -2.57 8.05 -14.15
N LEU A 207 -2.25 8.72 -15.26
CA LEU A 207 -3.25 9.25 -16.20
C LEU A 207 -4.00 8.15 -16.96
N ASP A 208 -3.44 6.93 -17.06
CA ASP A 208 -4.09 5.77 -17.66
C ASP A 208 -5.32 5.29 -16.87
N ARG A 209 -5.54 5.88 -15.68
CA ARG A 209 -6.71 5.64 -14.85
C ARG A 209 -7.85 6.60 -15.18
N VAL A 210 -7.63 7.63 -15.99
CA VAL A 210 -8.70 8.52 -16.43
C VAL A 210 -9.44 7.87 -17.60
N SER A 211 -10.76 7.67 -17.44
CA SER A 211 -11.60 7.06 -18.49
C SER A 211 -11.49 7.82 -19.81
N HIS A 212 -11.42 7.13 -20.94
CA HIS A 212 -11.53 7.77 -22.26
C HIS A 212 -12.99 8.05 -22.67
N ARG A 213 -13.97 7.56 -21.90
CA ARG A 213 -15.40 7.67 -22.21
C ARG A 213 -16.11 8.64 -21.27
N GLY A 214 -17.20 9.22 -21.76
CA GLY A 214 -18.06 10.11 -20.99
C GLY A 214 -17.43 11.47 -20.65
N LYS A 215 -18.23 12.31 -20.00
CA LYS A 215 -17.83 13.65 -19.56
C LYS A 215 -16.86 13.54 -18.38
N ARG A 216 -15.75 14.26 -18.48
CA ARG A 216 -14.68 14.25 -17.47
C ARG A 216 -13.88 15.55 -17.50
N ALA A 217 -13.33 15.93 -16.36
CA ALA A 217 -12.44 17.06 -16.23
C ALA A 217 -11.47 16.87 -15.05
N LEU A 218 -10.30 17.50 -15.15
CA LEU A 218 -9.34 17.60 -14.07
C LEU A 218 -9.58 18.86 -13.23
N TYR A 219 -9.26 18.78 -11.95
CA TYR A 219 -9.30 19.88 -11.00
C TYR A 219 -8.00 19.90 -10.20
N SER A 220 -7.25 21.00 -10.26
CA SER A 220 -5.89 21.08 -9.68
C SER A 220 -5.65 22.36 -8.88
N ASP A 221 -4.59 22.33 -8.07
CA ASP A 221 -4.25 23.31 -7.03
C ASP A 221 -3.47 24.55 -7.53
N GLY A 222 -2.93 24.49 -8.75
CA GLY A 222 -2.07 25.54 -9.32
C GLY A 222 -0.79 25.02 -9.96
N ALA A 223 -0.41 23.74 -9.76
CA ALA A 223 0.74 23.18 -10.45
C ALA A 223 0.50 23.07 -11.97
N ARG A 224 1.33 23.78 -12.76
CA ARG A 224 1.19 23.87 -14.24
C ARG A 224 1.23 22.52 -14.94
N ALA A 225 1.90 21.53 -14.35
CA ALA A 225 2.04 20.20 -14.95
C ALA A 225 0.68 19.51 -15.17
N TRP A 226 -0.32 19.77 -14.31
CA TRP A 226 -1.67 19.24 -14.48
C TRP A 226 -2.45 19.86 -15.64
N MET A 227 -2.16 21.12 -16.00
CA MET A 227 -2.73 21.72 -17.21
C MET A 227 -2.21 21.01 -18.47
N THR A 228 -0.92 20.68 -18.50
CA THR A 228 -0.34 19.85 -19.57
C THR A 228 -0.97 18.45 -19.60
N ALA A 229 -1.23 17.85 -18.43
CA ALA A 229 -1.93 16.58 -18.34
C ALA A 229 -3.36 16.64 -18.91
N GLY A 230 -4.11 17.69 -18.61
CA GLY A 230 -5.44 17.92 -19.19
C GLY A 230 -5.39 18.01 -20.73
N LYS A 231 -4.45 18.81 -21.27
CA LYS A 231 -4.23 18.92 -22.72
C LYS A 231 -3.88 17.57 -23.36
N HIS A 232 -2.99 16.81 -22.73
CA HIS A 232 -2.58 15.49 -23.22
C HIS A 232 -3.76 14.50 -23.27
N LEU A 233 -4.66 14.57 -22.29
CA LEU A 233 -5.87 13.74 -22.23
C LEU A 233 -7.02 14.25 -23.11
N GLY A 234 -6.89 15.43 -23.72
CA GLY A 234 -7.97 16.09 -24.47
C GLY A 234 -9.14 16.54 -23.60
N ILE A 235 -8.89 16.91 -22.33
CA ILE A 235 -9.95 17.28 -21.38
C ILE A 235 -9.63 18.61 -20.68
N LYS A 236 -10.68 19.30 -20.22
CA LYS A 236 -10.52 20.56 -19.50
C LYS A 236 -9.90 20.31 -18.12
N CYS A 237 -8.94 21.14 -17.76
CA CYS A 237 -8.37 21.20 -16.42
C CYS A 237 -8.77 22.53 -15.77
N TYR A 238 -9.58 22.46 -14.72
CA TYR A 238 -10.03 23.61 -13.94
C TYR A 238 -9.08 23.84 -12.77
N GLN A 239 -8.16 24.77 -12.95
CA GLN A 239 -7.14 25.10 -11.97
C GLN A 239 -7.56 26.28 -11.10
N VAL A 240 -7.16 26.24 -9.82
CA VAL A 240 -7.17 27.40 -8.91
C VAL A 240 -5.74 27.91 -8.70
N SER A 241 -5.59 29.10 -8.11
CA SER A 241 -4.26 29.66 -7.83
C SER A 241 -4.02 29.78 -6.32
N HIS A 242 -3.37 28.77 -5.75
CA HIS A 242 -2.94 28.82 -4.35
C HIS A 242 -1.97 29.98 -4.06
N GLN A 243 -1.20 30.43 -5.06
CA GLN A 243 -0.33 31.62 -4.92
C GLN A 243 -1.14 32.89 -4.66
N ARG A 244 -2.37 32.97 -5.19
CA ARG A 244 -3.31 34.08 -4.94
C ARG A 244 -4.24 33.81 -3.76
N LYS A 245 -3.93 32.80 -2.93
CA LYS A 245 -4.78 32.31 -1.82
C LYS A 245 -6.18 31.88 -2.27
N GLU A 246 -6.32 31.51 -3.54
CA GLU A 246 -7.56 30.99 -4.11
C GLU A 246 -7.54 29.47 -4.02
N PHE A 247 -8.18 28.91 -2.99
CA PHE A 247 -8.26 27.45 -2.76
C PHE A 247 -9.52 26.82 -3.37
N CYS A 248 -10.46 27.65 -3.81
CA CYS A 248 -11.74 27.25 -4.38
C CYS A 248 -12.28 28.36 -5.26
N ARG A 249 -12.94 28.00 -6.37
CA ARG A 249 -13.65 28.92 -7.24
C ARG A 249 -14.93 28.30 -7.77
N SER A 250 -16.01 29.08 -7.87
CA SER A 250 -17.21 28.67 -8.59
C SER A 250 -17.03 28.88 -10.09
N LEU A 251 -17.44 27.91 -10.89
CA LEU A 251 -17.32 27.89 -12.34
C LEU A 251 -18.71 28.10 -12.94
N SER A 252 -18.84 29.09 -13.82
CA SER A 252 -20.09 29.44 -14.51
C SER A 252 -20.42 28.46 -15.65
N GLU A 253 -19.41 28.10 -16.45
CA GLU A 253 -19.58 27.27 -17.66
C GLU A 253 -18.91 25.89 -17.50
N VAL A 254 -19.69 24.96 -16.97
CA VAL A 254 -19.30 23.57 -16.78
C VAL A 254 -20.47 22.67 -17.19
N ASP A 255 -20.16 21.54 -17.84
CA ASP A 255 -21.12 20.47 -18.11
C ASP A 255 -21.89 20.10 -16.82
N PRO A 256 -23.23 19.94 -16.87
CA PRO A 256 -24.04 19.63 -15.69
C PRO A 256 -23.64 18.35 -14.95
N LYS A 257 -22.97 17.39 -15.64
CA LYS A 257 -22.48 16.15 -15.04
C LYS A 257 -21.16 16.32 -14.30
N LEU A 258 -20.57 17.51 -14.32
CA LEU A 258 -19.31 17.86 -13.68
C LEU A 258 -19.53 18.88 -12.58
N SER A 259 -18.58 18.97 -11.67
CA SER A 259 -18.68 19.89 -10.56
C SER A 259 -18.42 21.33 -10.98
N LYS A 260 -19.32 22.23 -10.56
CA LYS A 260 -19.15 23.69 -10.68
C LYS A 260 -18.14 24.28 -9.70
N LYS A 261 -17.60 23.49 -8.76
CA LYS A 261 -16.57 23.93 -7.80
C LYS A 261 -15.17 23.53 -8.28
N ALA A 262 -14.25 24.48 -8.44
CA ALA A 262 -12.83 24.23 -8.67
C ALA A 262 -12.04 24.02 -7.36
N GLY A 263 -10.86 23.41 -7.47
CA GLY A 263 -9.93 23.15 -6.35
C GLY A 263 -9.81 21.67 -5.97
N THR A 264 -8.96 21.39 -4.99
CA THR A 264 -8.47 20.06 -4.60
C THR A 264 -8.94 19.61 -3.22
N GLN A 265 -10.07 20.14 -2.74
CA GLN A 265 -10.43 19.99 -1.32
C GLN A 265 -10.73 18.55 -0.91
N VAL A 266 -11.13 17.69 -1.84
CA VAL A 266 -11.44 16.28 -1.55
C VAL A 266 -10.15 15.46 -1.50
N ILE A 267 -9.24 15.65 -2.46
CA ILE A 267 -7.94 14.97 -2.47
C ILE A 267 -7.04 15.45 -1.31
N ASP A 268 -7.10 16.73 -0.93
CA ASP A 268 -6.41 17.27 0.24
C ASP A 268 -6.80 16.55 1.54
N ARG A 269 -8.10 16.26 1.70
CA ARG A 269 -8.60 15.46 2.83
C ARG A 269 -8.10 14.02 2.78
N LYS A 270 -7.96 13.43 1.58
CA LYS A 270 -7.37 12.09 1.42
C LYS A 270 -5.89 12.08 1.76
N TRP A 271 -5.14 13.12 1.41
CA TRP A 271 -3.75 13.26 1.82
C TRP A 271 -3.58 13.38 3.31
N LYS A 272 -4.44 14.16 3.98
CA LYS A 272 -4.47 14.22 5.44
C LYS A 272 -4.75 12.83 6.04
N ALA A 273 -5.81 12.16 5.59
CA ALA A 273 -6.15 10.82 6.09
C ALA A 273 -5.04 9.79 5.86
N LEU A 274 -4.33 9.85 4.73
CA LEU A 274 -3.18 9.00 4.46
C LEU A 274 -2.03 9.30 5.43
N LYS A 275 -1.72 10.57 5.67
CA LYS A 275 -0.65 10.96 6.61
C LYS A 275 -0.98 10.57 8.05
N ASP A 276 -2.25 10.67 8.44
CA ASP A 276 -2.74 10.22 9.75
C ASP A 276 -2.74 8.69 9.89
N PHE A 277 -2.94 7.96 8.79
CA PHE A 277 -2.85 6.50 8.74
C PHE A 277 -1.41 6.00 8.91
N LEU A 278 -0.42 6.73 8.40
CA LEU A 278 1.00 6.37 8.53
C LEU A 278 1.49 6.63 9.97
N PRO A 279 2.21 5.69 10.62
CA PRO A 279 2.74 5.92 11.96
C PRO A 279 3.67 7.14 12.03
N SER A 280 3.52 7.97 13.06
CA SER A 280 4.33 9.20 13.23
C SER A 280 5.83 8.92 13.33
N ASN A 281 6.21 7.85 14.03
CA ASN A 281 7.59 7.40 14.25
C ASN A 281 8.11 6.46 13.16
N TYR A 282 7.49 6.44 11.98
CA TYR A 282 7.89 5.53 10.92
C TYR A 282 9.26 5.88 10.34
N HIS A 283 10.18 4.91 10.36
CA HIS A 283 11.49 5.07 9.72
C HIS A 283 11.32 5.20 8.21
N ARG A 284 11.54 6.41 7.69
CA ARG A 284 11.37 6.75 6.26
C ARG A 284 12.50 6.23 5.38
N LYS A 285 13.64 5.87 5.98
CA LYS A 285 14.81 5.33 5.27
C LYS A 285 15.32 4.03 5.88
N ILE A 286 15.96 3.24 5.04
CA ILE A 286 16.83 2.13 5.41
C ILE A 286 18.21 2.36 4.77
N ASN A 287 19.25 1.75 5.34
CA ASN A 287 20.57 1.74 4.73
C ASN A 287 20.71 0.49 3.86
N GLY A 288 21.17 0.67 2.63
CA GLY A 288 21.53 -0.41 1.72
C GLY A 288 22.98 -0.29 1.24
N PRO A 289 23.45 -1.25 0.41
CA PRO A 289 24.83 -1.27 -0.09
C PRO A 289 25.19 -0.02 -0.90
N HIS A 290 24.21 0.59 -1.56
CA HIS A 290 24.39 1.79 -2.40
C HIS A 290 24.02 3.11 -1.67
N GLY A 291 23.81 3.06 -0.35
CA GLY A 291 23.45 4.20 0.48
C GLY A 291 22.04 4.13 1.06
N SER A 292 21.59 5.24 1.65
CA SER A 292 20.25 5.34 2.23
C SER A 292 19.17 5.41 1.14
N GLN A 293 18.11 4.62 1.29
CA GLN A 293 16.96 4.56 0.38
C GLN A 293 15.64 4.61 1.15
N VAL A 294 14.54 4.88 0.44
CA VAL A 294 13.19 4.84 1.02
C VAL A 294 12.91 3.48 1.62
N ASN A 295 12.31 3.46 2.81
CA ASN A 295 11.86 2.22 3.42
C ASN A 295 10.73 1.59 2.56
N PRO A 296 10.91 0.38 1.98
CA PRO A 296 9.91 -0.27 1.11
C PRO A 296 8.54 -0.41 1.77
N ARG A 297 8.56 -0.53 3.09
CA ARG A 297 7.40 -0.70 3.94
C ARG A 297 6.46 0.54 3.91
N MET A 298 6.98 1.72 3.53
CA MET A 298 6.16 2.91 3.21
C MET A 298 5.25 2.68 2.00
N ARG A 299 5.79 2.05 0.94
CA ARG A 299 5.01 1.72 -0.26
C ARG A 299 3.85 0.79 0.10
N GLN A 300 4.14 -0.23 0.91
CA GLN A 300 3.12 -1.17 1.39
C GLN A 300 1.99 -0.44 2.14
N ARG A 301 2.32 0.47 3.08
CA ARG A 301 1.30 1.20 3.85
C ARG A 301 0.46 2.14 3.00
N VAL A 302 1.04 2.80 2.01
CA VAL A 302 0.27 3.67 1.09
C VAL A 302 -0.73 2.85 0.28
N PHE A 303 -0.32 1.72 -0.29
CA PHE A 303 -1.24 0.90 -1.05
C PHE A 303 -2.26 0.17 -0.17
N GLN A 304 -1.87 -0.26 1.02
CA GLN A 304 -2.80 -0.74 2.03
C GLN A 304 -3.91 0.30 2.30
N PHE A 305 -3.54 1.57 2.49
CA PHE A 305 -4.50 2.66 2.64
C PHE A 305 -5.41 2.79 1.41
N CYS A 306 -4.86 2.76 0.20
CA CYS A 306 -5.64 2.85 -1.03
C CYS A 306 -6.69 1.73 -1.13
N TRP A 307 -6.29 0.49 -0.83
CA TRP A 307 -7.21 -0.64 -0.81
C TRP A 307 -8.32 -0.45 0.23
N ARG A 308 -7.97 -0.16 1.49
CA ARG A 308 -8.96 0.08 2.55
C ARG A 308 -9.92 1.22 2.22
N ASN A 309 -9.40 2.30 1.63
CA ASN A 309 -10.23 3.44 1.22
C ASN A 309 -11.21 3.08 0.11
N SER A 310 -10.83 2.18 -0.80
CA SER A 310 -11.70 1.71 -1.89
C SER A 310 -12.96 1.00 -1.40
N LEU A 311 -12.95 0.47 -0.17
CA LEU A 311 -14.06 -0.31 0.40
C LEU A 311 -15.21 0.56 0.94
N LYS A 312 -15.08 1.90 0.95
CA LYS A 312 -16.14 2.85 1.32
C LYS A 312 -16.86 2.54 2.65
N TRP A 313 -16.09 2.27 3.71
CA TRP A 313 -16.59 2.01 5.08
C TRP A 313 -17.32 0.68 5.28
N PRO A 314 -16.64 -0.46 5.03
CA PRO A 314 -17.25 -1.77 5.29
C PRO A 314 -17.43 -2.01 6.79
N SER A 315 -18.49 -2.74 7.15
CA SER A 315 -18.61 -3.34 8.49
C SER A 315 -17.49 -4.38 8.72
N PRO A 316 -17.15 -4.75 9.98
CA PRO A 316 -16.14 -5.76 10.24
C PRO A 316 -16.36 -7.08 9.49
N ALA A 317 -17.62 -7.52 9.38
CA ALA A 317 -17.98 -8.72 8.62
C ALA A 317 -17.75 -8.55 7.11
N GLN A 318 -18.07 -7.37 6.55
CA GLN A 318 -17.79 -7.06 5.14
C GLN A 318 -16.29 -6.98 4.88
N PHE A 319 -15.53 -6.36 5.79
CA PHE A 319 -14.07 -6.26 5.69
C PHE A 319 -13.41 -7.63 5.75
N LEU A 320 -13.86 -8.49 6.68
CA LEU A 320 -13.41 -9.88 6.78
C LEU A 320 -13.66 -10.67 5.49
N LYS A 321 -14.84 -10.50 4.86
CA LYS A 321 -15.14 -11.10 3.55
C LYS A 321 -14.17 -10.63 2.47
N GLN A 322 -13.78 -9.35 2.47
CA GLN A 322 -12.80 -8.83 1.51
C GLN A 322 -11.39 -9.35 1.78
N LEU A 323 -10.96 -9.41 3.04
CA LEU A 323 -9.68 -10.03 3.42
C LEU A 323 -9.61 -11.50 2.99
N ALA A 324 -10.68 -12.26 3.22
CA ALA A 324 -10.74 -13.68 2.81
C ALA A 324 -10.57 -13.87 1.29
N LYS A 325 -11.01 -12.91 0.47
CA LYS A 325 -10.80 -12.95 -1.00
C LYS A 325 -9.35 -12.75 -1.39
N LEU A 326 -8.56 -11.99 -0.60
CA LEU A 326 -7.14 -11.81 -0.86
C LEU A 326 -6.36 -13.11 -0.64
N GLN A 327 -6.77 -13.90 0.35
CA GLN A 327 -6.11 -15.15 0.71
C GLN A 327 -6.29 -16.26 -0.33
N GLY A 328 -7.48 -16.35 -0.94
CA GLY A 328 -7.79 -17.40 -1.92
C GLY A 328 -7.01 -17.31 -3.23
N LYS A 329 -6.30 -16.20 -3.50
CA LYS A 329 -5.53 -16.00 -4.74
C LYS A 329 -4.10 -16.53 -4.67
N ASN A 330 -3.53 -16.73 -3.48
CA ASN A 330 -2.09 -17.05 -3.31
C ASN A 330 -1.82 -18.54 -3.02
N CYS A 331 -2.85 -19.38 -2.84
CA CYS A 331 -2.66 -20.81 -2.57
C CYS A 331 -2.36 -21.67 -3.82
N SER A 332 -2.26 -21.08 -5.01
CA SER A 332 -1.95 -21.79 -6.26
C SER A 332 -0.50 -21.59 -6.77
N GLY A 333 0.39 -20.97 -6.00
CA GLY A 333 1.68 -20.48 -6.52
C GLY A 333 2.93 -20.70 -5.66
N VAL A 334 2.91 -21.53 -4.61
CA VAL A 334 4.14 -21.84 -3.86
C VAL A 334 4.80 -23.09 -4.46
N SER A 335 5.48 -22.91 -5.60
CA SER A 335 6.55 -23.82 -5.98
C SER A 335 7.77 -23.49 -5.14
N PHE A 336 8.13 -24.35 -4.20
CA PHE A 336 9.46 -24.35 -3.61
C PHE A 336 10.44 -24.71 -4.74
N GLN A 337 11.07 -23.72 -5.36
CA GLN A 337 12.34 -23.97 -6.04
C GLN A 337 13.39 -24.00 -4.93
N GLY A 338 13.90 -25.20 -4.71
CA GLY A 338 14.89 -25.53 -3.71
C GLY A 338 16.20 -24.79 -3.95
N ALA A 339 16.90 -24.64 -2.83
CA ALA A 339 18.31 -24.32 -2.80
C ALA A 339 19.11 -25.45 -3.47
N GLU A 340 19.81 -25.13 -4.56
CA GLU A 340 21.01 -25.77 -5.10
C GLU A 340 21.68 -24.67 -5.95
N LYS A 341 22.96 -24.28 -5.85
CA LYS A 341 24.15 -24.66 -5.10
C LYS A 341 24.89 -23.39 -4.69
#